data_AF-A0A9R0Y4Q6-F1
#
_entry.id   AF-A0A9R0Y4Q6-F1
#
_cell.length_a   1.000
_cell.length_b   1.000
_cell.length_c   1.000
_cell.angle_alpha   90.00
_cell.angle_beta   90.00
_cell.angle_gamma   90.00
#
_symmetry.space_group_name_H-M   'P 1'
#
loop_
_entity.id
_entity.type
_entity.pdbx_description
1 polymer ?
#
loop_
_entity_poly.entity_id
_entity_poly.type
_entity_poly.pdbx_seq_one_letter_code
_entity_poly.pdbx_strand_id
1 'polypeptide(L)'
;MLDPRSEIYPTIEYRPIQPSDLEVLEKIHLSLFPIRYEREFFLNVVNGNGVISWGAVDTSRSDEGRDELIGFVTTRMIAAKDSEIEDLFRYNNSHKDLTLLYILTLGVVDSYRNLGIGFFACSRGD
;
A
#
# COMPACT_ATOMS: atom_id res chain seq x y z
N MET A 1 17.13 16.94 32.70
CA MET A 1 16.72 18.02 31.78
C MET A 1 16.82 17.43 30.38
N LEU A 2 15.69 17.01 29.81
CA LEU A 2 15.63 16.35 28.51
C LEU A 2 15.55 17.43 27.41
N ASP A 3 16.33 17.26 26.35
CA ASP A 3 16.48 18.20 25.24
C ASP A 3 15.15 18.35 24.46
N PRO A 4 14.60 19.57 24.28
CA PRO A 4 13.31 19.80 23.63
C PRO A 4 13.36 19.73 22.09
N ARG A 5 14.42 19.15 21.50
CA ARG A 5 14.61 19.05 20.05
C ARG A 5 14.89 17.63 19.53
N SER A 6 14.37 16.60 20.19
CA SER A 6 14.15 15.36 19.44
C SER A 6 12.96 15.61 18.51
N GLU A 7 13.24 16.19 17.35
CA GLU A 7 12.36 16.08 16.20
C GLU A 7 12.13 14.58 16.03
N ILE A 8 10.97 14.10 16.48
CA ILE A 8 10.58 12.71 16.34
C ILE A 8 10.34 12.53 14.84
N TYR A 9 11.40 12.18 14.11
CA TYR A 9 11.27 11.70 12.76
C TYR A 9 10.59 10.34 12.86
N PRO A 10 9.33 10.20 12.41
CA PRO A 10 8.65 8.93 12.49
C PRO A 10 9.46 7.91 11.71
N THR A 11 9.81 6.82 12.36
CA THR A 11 10.54 5.72 11.72
C THR A 11 9.51 4.85 11.04
N ILE A 12 9.39 5.05 9.73
CA ILE A 12 8.39 4.38 8.93
C ILE A 12 9.01 3.10 8.36
N GLU A 13 8.44 1.97 8.76
CA GLU A 13 8.80 0.67 8.22
C GLU A 13 7.72 0.19 7.25
N TYR A 14 8.15 -0.50 6.21
CA TYR A 14 7.26 -1.08 5.21
C TYR A 14 7.28 -2.58 5.37
N ARG A 15 6.11 -3.18 5.58
CA ARG A 15 5.95 -4.63 5.72
C ARG A 15 4.77 -5.12 4.88
N PRO A 16 4.74 -6.40 4.49
CA PRO A 16 3.53 -7.00 3.90
C PRO A 16 2.34 -6.84 4.85
N ILE A 17 1.15 -6.63 4.28
CA ILE A 17 -0.08 -6.57 5.07
C ILE A 17 -0.38 -7.96 5.62
N GLN A 18 -0.78 -8.04 6.88
CA GLN A 18 -1.10 -9.28 7.58
C GLN A 18 -2.61 -9.42 7.81
N PRO A 19 -3.11 -10.64 8.07
CA PRO A 19 -4.53 -10.85 8.42
C PRO A 19 -5.01 -10.07 9.64
N SER A 20 -4.11 -9.77 10.58
CA SER A 20 -4.40 -8.92 11.76
C SER A 20 -4.75 -7.48 11.39
N ASP A 21 -4.30 -7.02 10.23
CA ASP A 21 -4.47 -5.64 9.77
C ASP A 21 -5.83 -5.38 9.09
N LEU A 22 -6.65 -6.42 8.93
CA LEU A 22 -7.91 -6.37 8.16
C LEU A 22 -8.82 -5.22 8.59
N GLU A 23 -9.06 -5.09 9.90
CA GLU A 23 -9.97 -4.07 10.44
C GLU A 23 -9.41 -2.66 10.25
N VAL A 24 -8.11 -2.48 10.44
CA VAL A 24 -7.43 -1.20 10.25
C VAL A 24 -7.44 -0.80 8.77
N LEU A 25 -7.14 -1.76 7.87
CA LEU A 25 -7.17 -1.55 6.42
C LEU A 25 -8.56 -1.11 5.95
N GLU A 26 -9.61 -1.80 6.37
CA GLU A 26 -11.00 -1.46 6.03
C GLU A 26 -11.37 -0.06 6.53
N LYS A 27 -11.01 0.25 7.79
CA LYS A 27 -11.28 1.56 8.40
C LYS A 27 -10.57 2.71 7.69
N ILE A 28 -9.28 2.55 7.36
CA ILE A 28 -8.52 3.56 6.62
C ILE A 28 -9.12 3.68 5.22
N HIS A 29 -9.43 2.58 4.55
CA HIS A 29 -10.03 2.62 3.21
C HIS A 29 -11.36 3.37 3.18
N LEU A 30 -12.26 3.09 4.12
CA LEU A 30 -13.55 3.78 4.27
C LEU A 30 -13.40 5.27 4.62
N SER A 31 -12.31 5.63 5.30
CA SER A 31 -12.01 7.03 5.65
C SER A 31 -11.40 7.80 4.48
N LEU A 32 -10.61 7.13 3.64
CA LEU A 32 -9.88 7.75 2.54
C LEU A 32 -10.67 7.79 1.23
N PHE A 33 -11.46 6.76 0.96
CA PHE A 33 -12.14 6.58 -0.31
C PHE A 33 -13.67 6.55 -0.13
N PRO A 34 -14.42 7.27 -0.99
CA PRO A 34 -15.88 7.20 -0.99
C PRO A 34 -16.42 5.87 -1.55
N ILE A 35 -15.55 5.08 -2.20
CA ILE A 35 -15.90 3.79 -2.81
C ILE A 35 -15.83 2.71 -1.73
N ARG A 36 -16.90 1.92 -1.62
CA ARG A 36 -16.98 0.79 -0.69
C ARG A 36 -16.62 -0.50 -1.43
N TYR A 37 -15.56 -1.14 -0.97
CA TYR A 37 -15.22 -2.50 -1.41
C TYR A 37 -15.89 -3.53 -0.52
N GLU A 38 -16.13 -4.71 -1.07
CA GLU A 38 -16.65 -5.84 -0.31
C GLU A 38 -15.59 -6.43 0.62
N ARG A 39 -16.01 -7.05 1.72
CA ARG A 39 -15.09 -7.67 2.68
C ARG A 39 -14.19 -8.73 2.05
N GLU A 40 -14.67 -9.42 1.02
CA GLU A 40 -13.91 -10.40 0.25
C GLU A 40 -12.68 -9.79 -0.44
N PHE A 41 -12.75 -8.54 -0.90
CA PHE A 41 -11.60 -7.83 -1.45
C PHE A 41 -10.49 -7.70 -0.39
N PHE A 42 -10.83 -7.21 0.80
CA PHE A 42 -9.87 -7.05 1.88
C PHE A 42 -9.31 -8.39 2.37
N LEU A 43 -10.14 -9.44 2.42
CA LEU A 43 -9.68 -10.80 2.71
C LEU A 43 -8.67 -11.30 1.67
N ASN A 44 -8.88 -11.04 0.38
CA ASN A 44 -7.91 -11.39 -0.66
C ASN A 44 -6.61 -10.61 -0.52
N VAL A 45 -6.69 -9.33 -0.13
CA VAL A 45 -5.54 -8.44 0.09
C VAL A 45 -4.67 -8.93 1.26
N VAL A 46 -5.27 -9.27 2.40
CA VAL A 46 -4.51 -9.68 3.61
C VAL A 46 -4.00 -11.12 3.54
N ASN A 47 -4.65 -11.98 2.74
CA ASN A 47 -4.22 -13.36 2.52
C ASN A 47 -3.25 -13.51 1.34
N GLY A 48 -3.01 -12.45 0.55
CA GLY A 48 -2.11 -12.50 -0.61
C GLY A 48 -2.65 -13.31 -1.80
N ASN A 49 -3.97 -13.50 -1.89
CA ASN A 49 -4.59 -14.30 -2.95
C ASN A 49 -4.66 -13.51 -4.27
N GLY A 50 -3.57 -13.58 -5.05
CA GLY A 50 -3.47 -12.89 -6.34
C GLY A 50 -3.38 -11.37 -6.22
N VAL A 51 -3.07 -10.86 -5.04
CA VAL A 51 -2.89 -9.44 -4.73
C VAL A 51 -1.63 -9.31 -3.89
N ILE A 52 -0.72 -8.42 -4.29
CA ILE A 52 0.47 -8.05 -3.53
C ILE A 52 0.13 -6.79 -2.76
N SER A 53 0.35 -6.80 -1.44
CA SER A 53 -0.05 -5.69 -0.59
C SER A 53 1.05 -5.34 0.40
N TRP A 54 1.30 -4.04 0.54
CA TRP A 54 2.30 -3.50 1.44
C TRP A 54 1.67 -2.45 2.34
N GLY A 55 2.01 -2.53 3.62
CA GLY A 55 1.65 -1.58 4.66
C GLY A 55 2.86 -0.76 5.08
N ALA A 56 2.62 0.50 5.41
CA ALA A 56 3.54 1.35 6.14
C ALA A 56 3.07 1.41 7.60
N VAL A 57 3.99 1.21 8.54
CA VAL A 57 3.77 1.29 9.99
C VAL A 57 4.77 2.27 10.60
N ASP A 58 4.38 2.95 11.68
CA ASP A 58 5.27 3.87 12.41
C ASP A 58 5.77 3.22 13.71
N THR A 59 7.01 2.73 13.66
CA THR A 59 7.65 2.03 14.80
C THR A 59 8.22 2.99 15.85
N SER A 60 8.23 4.30 15.57
CA SER A 60 8.78 5.30 16.48
C SER A 60 7.84 5.67 17.64
N ARG A 61 6.53 5.49 17.46
CA ARG A 61 5.53 5.81 18.51
C ARG A 61 5.82 4.94 19.72
N SER A 62 5.80 5.43 20.96
CA SER A 62 6.05 4.57 22.15
C SER A 62 4.80 3.90 22.71
N ASP A 63 3.69 3.99 21.98
CA ASP A 63 2.35 3.54 22.39
C ASP A 63 1.98 2.18 21.78
N GLU A 64 0.83 1.62 22.16
CA GLU A 64 0.27 0.37 21.59
C GLU A 64 0.06 0.42 20.06
N GLY A 65 0.10 1.61 19.46
CA GLY A 65 0.02 1.84 18.01
C GLY A 65 1.33 1.71 17.22
N ARG A 66 2.39 1.10 17.78
CA ARG A 66 3.70 0.87 17.09
C ARG A 66 3.62 0.06 15.80
N ASP A 67 2.56 -0.71 15.64
CA ASP A 67 2.36 -1.61 14.50
C ASP A 67 1.03 -1.32 13.78
N GLU A 68 0.41 -0.17 14.07
CA GLU A 68 -0.80 0.25 13.38
C GLU A 68 -0.43 0.77 11.98
N LEU A 69 -1.16 0.30 10.97
CA LEU A 69 -1.01 0.78 9.60
C LEU A 69 -1.28 2.29 9.51
N ILE A 70 -0.29 3.01 9.02
CA ILE A 70 -0.39 4.45 8.71
C ILE A 70 -0.58 4.70 7.21
N GLY A 71 -0.38 3.68 6.38
CA GLY A 71 -0.65 3.72 4.96
C GLY A 71 -0.55 2.35 4.32
N PHE A 72 -1.17 2.16 3.16
CA PHE A 72 -1.18 0.89 2.46
C PHE A 72 -1.15 1.10 0.95
N VAL A 73 -0.60 0.11 0.26
CA VAL A 73 -0.72 -0.06 -1.19
C VAL A 73 -1.16 -1.48 -1.47
N THR A 74 -2.18 -1.63 -2.30
CA THR A 74 -2.66 -2.92 -2.78
C THR A 74 -2.50 -2.96 -4.29
N THR A 75 -1.81 -3.97 -4.80
CA THR A 75 -1.56 -4.14 -6.22
C THR A 75 -1.93 -5.54 -6.68
N ARG A 76 -2.33 -5.68 -7.94
CA ARG A 76 -2.60 -6.97 -8.57
C ARG A 76 -1.68 -7.15 -9.77
N MET A 77 -1.10 -8.33 -9.89
CA MET A 77 -0.38 -8.70 -11.10
C MET A 77 -1.38 -9.14 -12.17
N ILE A 78 -1.32 -8.49 -13.34
CA ILE A 78 -2.18 -8.80 -14.48
C ILE A 78 -1.26 -9.00 -15.69
N ALA A 79 -1.53 -9.99 -16.54
CA ALA A 79 -0.79 -10.15 -17.77
C ALA A 79 -1.07 -8.95 -18.69
N ALA A 80 -0.04 -8.39 -19.35
CA ALA A 80 -0.23 -7.24 -20.24
C ALA A 80 -1.23 -7.51 -21.38
N LYS A 81 -1.45 -8.78 -21.72
CA LYS A 81 -2.44 -9.25 -22.70
C LYS A 81 -3.90 -9.11 -22.24
N ASP A 82 -4.15 -9.08 -20.93
CA ASP A 82 -5.49 -8.97 -20.33
C ASP A 82 -5.78 -7.54 -19.84
N SER A 83 -4.88 -6.59 -20.12
CA SER A 83 -4.97 -5.20 -19.66
C SER A 83 -5.59 -4.28 -20.72
N GLU A 84 -6.40 -3.32 -20.30
CA GLU A 84 -7.02 -2.29 -21.16
C GLU A 84 -6.03 -1.39 -21.94
N ILE A 85 -4.74 -1.49 -21.63
CA ILE A 85 -3.65 -0.73 -22.24
C ILE A 85 -2.77 -1.58 -23.17
N GLU A 86 -3.24 -2.76 -23.61
CA GLU A 86 -2.53 -3.62 -24.58
C GLU A 86 -2.05 -2.81 -25.81
N ASP A 87 -2.88 -1.89 -26.29
CA ASP A 87 -2.58 -1.03 -27.45
C ASP A 87 -1.38 -0.07 -27.21
N LEU A 88 -1.07 0.30 -25.96
CA LEU A 88 0.10 1.11 -25.63
C LEU A 88 1.40 0.30 -25.75
N PHE A 89 1.34 -1.02 -25.57
CA PHE A 89 2.49 -1.93 -25.65
C PHE A 89 2.72 -2.52 -27.04
N ARG A 90 1.78 -2.33 -27.99
CA ARG A 90 1.86 -2.84 -29.37
C ARG A 90 3.10 -2.39 -30.15
N TYR A 91 3.83 -1.36 -29.68
CA TYR A 91 5.07 -0.92 -30.33
C TYR A 91 6.29 -1.81 -30.00
N ASN A 92 6.27 -2.57 -28.90
CA ASN A 92 7.39 -3.42 -28.48
C ASN A 92 7.03 -4.92 -28.61
N ASN A 93 7.13 -5.42 -29.83
CA ASN A 93 6.75 -6.79 -30.23
C ASN A 93 7.59 -7.92 -29.58
N SER A 94 8.57 -7.60 -28.73
CA SER A 94 9.48 -8.56 -28.06
C SER A 94 9.07 -8.94 -26.64
N HIS A 95 8.04 -8.32 -26.06
CA HIS A 95 7.72 -8.46 -24.63
C HIS A 95 6.29 -8.97 -24.41
N LYS A 96 5.98 -10.13 -25.00
CA LYS A 96 4.66 -10.77 -24.90
C LYS A 96 4.35 -11.41 -23.54
N ASP A 97 5.34 -11.45 -22.63
CA ASP A 97 5.22 -12.00 -21.28
C ASP A 97 5.41 -10.92 -20.20
N LEU A 98 5.05 -9.67 -20.49
CA LEU A 98 5.03 -8.62 -19.48
C LEU A 98 3.89 -8.86 -18.49
N THR A 99 4.24 -8.83 -17.21
CA THR A 99 3.27 -8.78 -16.12
C THR A 99 3.22 -7.34 -15.63
N LEU A 100 2.01 -6.77 -15.60
CA LEU A 100 1.76 -5.42 -15.13
C LEU A 100 1.34 -5.46 -13.67
N LEU A 101 1.87 -4.52 -12.90
CA LEU A 101 1.47 -4.30 -11.52
C LEU A 101 0.39 -3.20 -11.50
N TYR A 102 -0.87 -3.61 -11.41
CA TYR A 102 -1.99 -2.69 -11.34
C TYR A 102 -2.21 -2.25 -9.89
N ILE A 103 -2.02 -0.97 -9.60
CA ILE A 103 -2.31 -0.41 -8.27
C ILE A 103 -3.82 -0.24 -8.14
N LEU A 104 -4.43 -1.06 -7.27
CA LEU A 104 -5.86 -1.02 -7.00
C LEU A 104 -6.21 0.13 -6.07
N THR A 105 -5.47 0.23 -4.95
CA THR A 105 -5.73 1.22 -3.90
C THR A 105 -4.40 1.61 -3.25
N LEU A 106 -4.23 2.91 -3.01
CA LEU A 106 -3.05 3.47 -2.34
C LEU A 106 -3.55 4.57 -1.41
N GLY A 107 -3.32 4.41 -0.12
CA GLY A 107 -3.84 5.32 0.90
C GLY A 107 -2.83 5.59 1.99
N VAL A 108 -2.77 6.83 2.48
CA VAL A 108 -1.98 7.23 3.65
C VAL A 108 -2.89 8.04 4.56
N VAL A 109 -2.85 7.74 5.86
CA VAL A 109 -3.60 8.44 6.90
C VAL A 109 -3.24 9.93 6.88
N ASP A 110 -4.23 10.81 7.05
CA ASP A 110 -4.08 12.26 6.91
C ASP A 110 -2.92 12.85 7.73
N SER A 111 -2.71 12.32 8.94
CA SER A 111 -1.64 12.75 9.87
C SER A 111 -0.22 12.49 9.35
N TYR A 112 -0.07 11.62 8.35
CA TYR A 112 1.20 11.23 7.74
C TYR A 112 1.32 11.64 6.26
N ARG A 113 0.34 12.40 5.74
CA ARG A 113 0.41 12.97 4.38
C ARG A 113 1.50 14.05 4.32
N ASN A 114 2.09 14.24 3.13
CA ASN A 114 3.22 15.14 2.87
C ASN A 114 4.57 14.72 3.48
N LEU A 115 4.69 13.50 4.00
CA LEU A 115 5.97 12.90 4.44
C LEU A 115 6.65 12.02 3.38
N GLY A 116 6.13 11.99 2.15
CA GLY A 116 6.72 11.21 1.04
C GLY A 116 6.46 9.69 1.08
N ILE A 117 5.61 9.20 1.98
CA ILE A 117 5.31 7.77 2.17
C ILE A 117 4.72 7.14 0.90
N GLY A 118 3.80 7.85 0.23
CA GLY A 118 3.25 7.39 -1.04
C GLY A 118 4.29 7.30 -2.17
N PHE A 119 5.32 8.15 -2.13
CA PHE A 119 6.41 8.14 -3.11
C PHE A 119 7.38 6.96 -2.85
N PHE A 120 7.74 6.71 -1.59
CA PHE A 120 8.60 5.58 -1.21
C PHE A 120 7.95 4.21 -1.43
N ALA A 121 6.64 4.09 -1.24
CA ALA A 121 5.90 2.85 -1.51
C ALA A 121 5.91 2.49 -3.01
N CYS A 122 5.95 3.49 -3.89
CA CYS A 122 5.94 3.28 -5.34
C CYS A 122 7.34 3.05 -5.93
N SER A 123 8.41 3.49 -5.24
CA SER A 123 9.80 3.42 -5.73
C SER A 123 10.56 2.13 -5.36
N ARG A 124 9.92 1.18 -4.68
CA ARG A 124 10.56 -0.06 -4.19
C ARG A 124 10.14 -1.33 -4.94
N GLY A 125 9.51 -1.16 -6.10
CA GLY A 125 9.28 -2.25 -7.05
C GLY A 125 10.52 -2.50 -7.89
N ASP A 126 11.54 -3.13 -7.29
CA ASP A 126 12.66 -3.77 -7.98
C ASP A 126 12.62 -5.29 -7.69
#